data_AF-E6Z192-F1
#
_entry.id   AF-E6Z192-F1
#
_cell.length_a   1.000
_cell.length_b   1.000
_cell.length_c   1.000
_cell.angle_alpha   90.00
_cell.angle_beta   90.00
_cell.angle_gamma   90.00
#
_symmetry.space_group_name_H-M   'P 1'
#
loop_
_entity.id
_entity.type
_entity.pdbx_description
1 polymer ?
#
loop_
_entity_poly.entity_id
_entity_poly.type
_entity_poly.pdbx_seq_one_letter_code
_entity_poly.pdbx_strand_id
1 'polypeptide(L)'
;MRSQQNRRVRNRNNNNNRRGPNPLSRNYESNGPDVKIRGNAQQIADKYISLARDAQGAGDRVMSENYLQHAEHYLRIILAAVGHIALN
;
A
#
# COMPACT_ATOMS: atom_id res chain seq x y z
N MET A 1 5.57 -2.94 -42.40
CA MET A 1 6.03 -3.84 -41.32
C MET A 1 6.84 -3.04 -40.30
N ARG A 2 6.58 -3.26 -39.00
CA ARG A 2 7.26 -2.77 -37.77
C ARG A 2 7.13 -1.29 -37.38
N SER A 3 6.53 -1.06 -36.20
CA SER A 3 7.23 -0.35 -35.11
C SER A 3 6.63 -0.67 -33.73
N GLN A 4 7.37 -1.49 -32.96
CA GLN A 4 7.74 -1.31 -31.54
C GLN A 4 6.63 -0.82 -30.57
N GLN A 5 6.06 -1.61 -29.65
CA GLN A 5 6.69 -2.37 -28.56
C GLN A 5 7.77 -1.60 -27.78
N ASN A 6 7.39 -0.52 -27.09
CA ASN A 6 7.98 -0.18 -25.79
C ASN A 6 7.31 1.03 -25.11
N ARG A 7 6.69 0.81 -23.94
CA ARG A 7 7.06 1.45 -22.67
C ARG A 7 5.91 1.30 -21.67
N ARG A 8 6.06 0.27 -20.83
CA ARG A 8 5.51 0.22 -19.47
C ARG A 8 5.87 1.55 -18.78
N VAL A 9 4.90 2.46 -18.69
CA VAL A 9 5.02 3.69 -17.88
C VAL A 9 4.96 3.25 -16.42
N ARG A 10 6.12 2.80 -15.95
CA ARG A 10 6.40 2.56 -14.54
C ARG A 10 6.48 3.95 -13.90
N ASN A 11 5.33 4.45 -13.46
CA ASN A 11 5.18 5.72 -12.76
C ASN A 11 5.88 5.62 -11.40
N ARG A 12 7.20 5.82 -11.42
CA ARG A 12 8.03 6.04 -10.24
C ARG A 12 8.00 7.53 -9.93
N ASN A 13 7.97 7.82 -8.63
CA ASN A 13 8.35 9.09 -8.01
C ASN A 13 7.25 10.17 -7.97
N ASN A 14 6.24 9.95 -7.13
CA ASN A 14 5.60 11.08 -6.48
C ASN A 14 6.47 11.51 -5.28
N ASN A 15 7.40 12.41 -5.61
CA ASN A 15 8.26 13.14 -4.69
C ASN A 15 7.47 13.75 -3.52
N ASN A 16 7.88 13.35 -2.31
CA ASN A 16 7.92 14.19 -1.12
C ASN A 16 8.26 15.65 -1.48
N ASN A 17 7.46 16.65 -1.08
CA ASN A 17 7.98 18.01 -0.80
C ASN A 17 7.00 19.08 -0.28
N ARG A 18 5.94 18.74 0.45
CA ARG A 18 5.27 19.70 1.36
C ARG A 18 4.83 18.91 2.57
N ARG A 19 5.06 19.41 3.79
CA ARG A 19 4.56 18.82 5.04
C ARG A 19 3.06 18.58 4.87
N GLY A 20 2.71 17.39 4.39
CA GLY A 20 1.35 17.03 4.05
C GLY A 20 0.57 16.81 5.33
N PRO A 21 -0.76 16.87 5.26
CA PRO A 21 -1.61 16.53 6.40
C PRO A 21 -1.14 15.20 7.01
N ASN A 22 -1.17 15.13 8.35
CA ASN A 22 -0.72 14.00 9.17
C ASN A 22 -0.97 12.67 8.41
N PRO A 23 0.07 11.84 8.16
CA PRO A 23 -0.07 10.66 7.31
C PRO A 23 -1.16 9.70 7.82
N LEU A 24 -1.50 9.77 9.11
CA LEU A 24 -2.57 9.02 9.75
C LEU A 24 -3.98 9.48 9.35
N SER A 25 -4.18 10.78 9.10
CA SER A 25 -5.46 11.38 8.71
C SER A 25 -5.64 11.45 7.20
N ARG A 26 -4.61 11.11 6.43
CA ARG A 26 -4.64 11.15 4.96
C ARG A 26 -5.39 9.95 4.41
N ASN A 27 -6.25 10.19 3.43
CA ASN A 27 -6.88 9.14 2.63
C ASN A 27 -5.91 8.68 1.53
N TYR A 28 -5.79 7.37 1.38
CA TYR A 28 -5.00 6.70 0.36
C TYR A 28 -5.89 5.84 -0.53
N GLU A 29 -5.39 5.55 -1.72
CA GLU A 29 -5.94 4.53 -2.61
C GLU A 29 -4.86 3.48 -2.84
N SER A 30 -5.17 2.24 -2.46
CA SER A 30 -4.34 1.08 -2.74
C SER A 30 -4.87 0.34 -3.94
N ASN A 31 -4.00 0.11 -4.92
CA ASN A 31 -4.28 -0.75 -6.07
C ASN A 31 -3.64 -2.11 -5.80
N GLY A 32 -4.35 -2.94 -5.03
CA GLY A 32 -3.94 -4.30 -4.75
C GLY A 32 -4.09 -5.21 -5.97
N PRO A 33 -3.60 -6.45 -5.88
CA PRO A 33 -3.64 -7.42 -6.97
C PRO A 33 -5.06 -7.69 -7.49
N ASP A 34 -6.04 -7.86 -6.58
CA ASP A 34 -7.43 -8.14 -6.95
C ASP A 34 -8.42 -7.04 -6.55
N VAL A 35 -8.05 -6.21 -5.58
CA VAL A 35 -8.96 -5.26 -4.96
C VAL A 35 -8.35 -3.87 -4.87
N LYS A 36 -9.18 -2.87 -5.17
CA LYS A 36 -8.87 -1.47 -4.86
C LYS A 36 -9.43 -1.12 -3.50
N ILE A 37 -8.58 -0.67 -2.60
CA ILE A 37 -8.95 -0.31 -1.23
C ILE A 37 -8.73 1.18 -1.04
N ARG A 38 -9.74 1.89 -0.55
CA ARG A 38 -9.66 3.31 -0.21
C ARG A 38 -9.91 3.50 1.28
N GLY A 39 -9.16 4.39 1.90
CA GLY A 39 -9.30 4.69 3.33
C GLY A 39 -8.05 5.33 3.91
N ASN A 40 -8.01 5.51 5.22
CA ASN A 40 -6.77 5.89 5.89
C ASN A 40 -5.78 4.70 5.92
N ALA A 41 -4.52 4.97 6.29
CA ALA A 41 -3.48 3.95 6.26
C ALA A 41 -3.81 2.72 7.13
N GLN A 42 -4.39 2.94 8.32
CA GLN A 42 -4.77 1.86 9.25
C GLN A 42 -5.84 0.95 8.64
N GLN A 43 -6.92 1.52 8.10
CA GLN A 43 -8.01 0.78 7.46
C GLN A 43 -7.52 -0.07 6.30
N ILE A 44 -6.59 0.47 5.49
CA ILE A 44 -6.05 -0.28 4.37
C ILE A 44 -5.16 -1.42 4.86
N ALA A 45 -4.31 -1.19 5.87
CA ALA A 45 -3.48 -2.23 6.46
C ALA A 45 -4.33 -3.38 7.03
N ASP A 46 -5.35 -3.07 7.82
CA ASP A 46 -6.24 -4.06 8.44
C ASP A 46 -6.97 -4.90 7.38
N LYS A 47 -7.41 -4.26 6.29
CA LYS A 47 -8.07 -4.98 5.20
C LYS A 47 -7.13 -5.93 4.45
N TYR A 48 -5.88 -5.53 4.20
CA TYR A 48 -4.89 -6.43 3.60
C TYR A 48 -4.49 -7.57 4.53
N ILE A 49 -4.44 -7.36 5.84
CA ILE A 49 -4.18 -8.44 6.81
C ILE A 49 -5.32 -9.47 6.77
N SER A 50 -6.58 -9.02 6.68
CA SER A 50 -7.73 -9.93 6.53
C SER A 50 -7.62 -10.75 5.25
N LEU A 51 -7.39 -10.10 4.11
CA LEU A 51 -7.25 -10.78 2.81
C LEU A 51 -6.08 -11.77 2.78
N ALA A 52 -4.97 -11.44 3.44
CA ALA A 52 -3.86 -12.36 3.59
C ALA A 52 -4.25 -13.62 4.37
N ARG A 53 -5.01 -13.50 5.46
CA ARG A 53 -5.50 -14.65 6.25
C ARG A 53 -6.44 -15.52 5.44
N ASP A 54 -7.33 -14.91 4.67
CA ASP A 54 -8.25 -15.63 3.79
C ASP A 54 -7.49 -16.41 2.71
N ALA A 55 -6.49 -15.77 2.07
CA ALA A 55 -5.62 -16.42 1.08
C ALA A 55 -4.79 -17.56 1.70
N GLN A 56 -4.29 -17.39 2.94
CA GLN A 56 -3.60 -18.46 3.67
C GLN A 56 -4.51 -19.66 3.91
N GLY A 57 -5.75 -19.43 4.36
CA GLY A 57 -6.74 -20.48 4.60
C GLY A 57 -7.14 -21.23 3.32
N ALA A 58 -7.13 -20.54 2.17
CA ALA A 58 -7.36 -21.13 0.85
C ALA A 58 -6.13 -21.87 0.28
N GLY A 59 -4.96 -21.79 0.93
CA GLY A 59 -3.71 -22.39 0.46
C GLY A 59 -2.96 -21.57 -0.60
N ASP A 60 -3.42 -20.36 -0.92
CA ASP A 60 -2.77 -19.47 -1.88
C ASP A 60 -1.68 -18.63 -1.20
N ARG A 61 -0.50 -19.24 -1.08
CA ARG A 61 0.67 -18.63 -0.41
C ARG A 61 1.19 -17.40 -1.14
N VAL A 62 1.25 -17.42 -2.47
CA VAL A 62 1.75 -16.29 -3.27
C VAL A 62 0.84 -15.08 -3.08
N MET A 63 -0.47 -15.31 -3.06
CA MET A 63 -1.43 -14.25 -2.87
C MET A 63 -1.41 -13.69 -1.44
N SER A 64 -1.30 -14.55 -0.44
CA SER A 64 -1.08 -14.14 0.95
C SER A 64 0.14 -13.22 1.08
N GLU A 65 1.29 -13.61 0.53
CA GLU A 65 2.51 -12.79 0.59
C GLU A 65 2.33 -11.44 -0.11
N ASN A 66 1.64 -11.43 -1.25
CA ASN A 66 1.33 -10.19 -1.96
C ASN A 66 0.49 -9.25 -1.07
N TYR A 67 -0.56 -9.75 -0.44
CA TYR A 67 -1.37 -8.97 0.50
C TYR A 67 -0.57 -8.50 1.71
N LEU A 68 0.30 -9.33 2.27
CA LEU A 68 1.15 -8.94 3.40
C LEU A 68 2.12 -7.82 3.03
N GLN A 69 2.71 -7.82 1.82
CA GLN A 69 3.54 -6.71 1.36
C GLN A 69 2.76 -5.39 1.29
N HIS A 70 1.50 -5.45 0.87
CA HIS A 70 0.64 -4.26 0.87
C HIS A 70 0.32 -3.79 2.28
N ALA A 71 -0.05 -4.70 3.19
CA ALA A 71 -0.27 -4.35 4.60
C ALA A 71 0.98 -3.70 5.22
N GLU A 72 2.15 -4.30 4.98
CA GLU A 72 3.45 -3.85 5.47
C GLU A 72 3.79 -2.42 4.99
N HIS A 73 3.48 -2.11 3.74
CA HIS A 73 3.63 -0.76 3.20
C HIS A 73 2.85 0.30 4.00
N TYR A 74 1.58 0.03 4.33
CA TYR A 74 0.76 0.98 5.09
C TYR A 74 1.13 1.03 6.57
N LEU A 75 1.56 -0.09 7.16
CA LEU A 75 2.11 -0.11 8.52
C LEU A 75 3.37 0.77 8.62
N ARG A 76 4.27 0.74 7.62
CA ARG A 76 5.43 1.65 7.58
C ARG A 76 5.03 3.13 7.57
N ILE A 77 3.97 3.50 6.85
CA ILE A 77 3.45 4.89 6.82
C ILE A 77 2.94 5.30 8.22
N ILE A 78 2.23 4.40 8.89
CA ILE A 78 1.70 4.62 10.24
C ILE A 78 2.85 4.82 11.23
N LEU A 79 3.84 3.92 11.21
CA LEU A 79 5.01 4.00 12.08
C LEU A 79 5.82 5.28 11.84
N ALA A 80 6.00 5.69 10.58
CA ALA A 80 6.66 6.95 10.25
C ALA A 80 5.88 8.17 10.77
N ALA A 81 4.54 8.12 10.74
CA ALA A 81 3.69 9.17 11.28
C ALA A 81 3.74 9.25 12.80
N VAL A 82 3.64 8.11 13.48
CA VAL A 82 3.71 8.02 14.95
C VAL A 82 5.08 8.46 15.45
N GLY A 83 6.16 7.99 14.82
CA GLY A 83 7.52 8.41 15.15
C GLY A 83 7.75 9.91 14.97
N HIS A 84 7.14 10.52 13.95
CA HIS A 84 7.19 11.98 13.77
C HIS A 84 6.44 12.75 14.86
N ILE A 85 5.34 12.21 15.41
CA ILE A 85 4.59 12.84 16.51
C ILE A 85 5.35 12.75 17.83
N ALA A 86 6.07 11.65 18.09
CA ALA A 86 6.75 11.41 19.37
C ALA A 86 8.07 12.18 19.57
N LEU A 87 8.62 12.80 18.52
CA LEU A 87 9.90 13.52 18.55
C LEU A 87 9.75 15.04 18.65
N ASN A 88 8.55 15.54 18.98
CA ASN A 88 8.20 16.94 18.94
C ASN A 88 7.43 17.35 20.20
#